data_AF-A0AAD2A6U1-F1
#
_entry.id   AF-A0AAD2A6U1-F1
#
_cell.length_a   1.000
_cell.length_b   1.000
_cell.length_c   1.000
_cell.angle_alpha   90.00
_cell.angle_beta   90.00
_cell.angle_gamma   90.00
#
_symmetry.space_group_name_H-M   'P 1'
#
loop_
_entity.id
_entity.type
_entity.pdbx_description
1 polymer ?
#
loop_
_entity_poly.entity_id
_entity_poly.type
_entity_poly.pdbx_seq_one_letter_code
_entity_poly.pdbx_strand_id
1 'polypeptide(L)'
;MRAGGMDHNPHVSNSIHTVSHYSFFSGNPRWPASKTLLTYAFEANTPAAAIKPVVRAFNIWDSATHFAFSRVQNIAAADLVIGFHRRNHGDGLPFDGPGGVLAQVVPRRQG
;
A
#
# COMPACT_ATOMS: atom_id res chain seq x y z
N MET A 1 8.68 -7.82 -4.78
CA MET A 1 8.07 -6.47 -4.79
C MET A 1 9.20 -5.49 -4.53
N ARG A 2 9.46 -4.52 -5.42
CA ARG A 2 10.51 -3.51 -5.20
C ARG A 2 9.84 -2.17 -4.94
N ALA A 3 10.04 -1.64 -3.75
CA ALA A 3 9.84 -0.23 -3.43
C ALA A 3 11.18 0.49 -3.69
N GLY A 4 11.14 1.65 -4.33
CA GLY A 4 12.35 2.38 -4.75
C GLY A 4 13.11 2.98 -3.56
N GLY A 5 14.43 2.80 -3.59
CA GLY A 5 15.43 3.45 -2.73
C GLY A 5 16.81 3.05 -3.22
N MET A 6 17.58 3.99 -3.76
CA MET A 6 18.96 3.79 -4.23
C MET A 6 19.92 4.44 -3.24
N ASP A 7 20.90 3.68 -2.76
CA ASP A 7 22.18 4.20 -2.27
C ASP A 7 23.29 3.20 -2.64
N HIS A 8 24.41 3.71 -3.15
CA HIS A 8 25.61 2.95 -3.53
C HIS A 8 26.74 3.22 -2.54
N ASN A 9 27.37 2.17 -1.99
CA ASN A 9 28.84 2.06 -1.87
C ASN A 9 29.24 0.60 -1.50
N PRO A 10 30.39 0.07 -1.96
CA PRO A 10 30.75 -1.33 -1.82
C PRO A 10 31.58 -1.60 -0.55
N HIS A 11 31.45 -2.77 0.06
CA HIS A 11 32.54 -3.68 0.44
C HIS A 11 31.98 -4.99 1.03
N VAL A 12 32.69 -6.08 0.69
CA VAL A 12 32.36 -7.51 0.82
C VAL A 12 32.21 -8.01 2.27
N SER A 13 31.16 -8.80 2.54
CA SER A 13 31.19 -9.95 3.45
C SER A 13 29.99 -10.87 3.16
N ASN A 14 30.25 -12.17 2.96
CA ASN A 14 29.26 -13.20 2.65
C ASN A 14 28.41 -13.57 3.88
N SER A 15 27.51 -12.66 4.26
CA SER A 15 26.37 -12.96 5.13
C SER A 15 25.12 -12.99 4.27
N ILE A 16 24.30 -14.04 4.39
CA ILE A 16 22.96 -14.03 3.79
C ILE A 16 22.17 -12.97 4.57
N HIS A 17 22.18 -11.75 4.06
CA HIS A 17 21.43 -10.63 4.61
C HIS A 17 19.96 -10.79 4.22
N THR A 18 19.12 -11.15 5.18
CA THR A 18 17.66 -11.01 5.03
C THR A 18 17.35 -9.52 5.13
N VAL A 19 17.37 -8.82 4.00
CA VAL A 19 16.98 -7.41 3.92
C VAL A 19 15.49 -7.33 3.61
N SER A 20 14.74 -6.65 4.48
CA SER A 20 13.36 -6.29 4.20
C SER A 20 13.30 -5.34 3.00
N HIS A 21 12.62 -5.72 1.91
CA HIS A 21 12.38 -4.85 0.75
C HIS A 21 11.17 -3.94 0.95
N TYR A 22 11.07 -3.29 2.12
CA TYR A 22 10.05 -2.29 2.43
C TYR A 22 10.64 -1.21 3.34
N SER A 23 10.10 0.00 3.24
CA SER A 23 10.38 1.11 4.16
C SER A 23 9.06 1.57 4.78
N PHE A 24 9.13 2.08 6.01
CA PHE A 24 7.98 2.72 6.66
C PHE A 24 8.00 4.23 6.38
N PHE A 25 6.83 4.87 6.48
CA PHE A 25 6.79 6.32 6.56
C PHE A 25 7.55 6.80 7.80
N SER A 26 8.09 8.02 7.72
CA SER A 26 8.73 8.68 8.87
C SER A 26 7.82 8.63 10.11
N GLY A 27 8.39 8.29 11.26
CA GLY A 27 7.66 8.11 12.52
C GLY A 27 6.97 6.76 12.70
N ASN A 28 7.12 5.83 11.74
CA ASN A 28 6.54 4.47 11.78
C ASN A 28 5.06 4.45 12.19
N PRO A 29 4.18 5.17 11.47
CA PRO A 29 2.78 5.27 11.84
C PRO A 29 2.12 3.89 11.87
N ARG A 30 1.31 3.67 12.90
CA ARG A 30 0.51 2.45 13.11
C ARG A 30 -0.91 2.85 13.44
N TRP A 31 -1.86 1.98 13.12
CA TRP A 31 -3.22 2.12 13.62
C TRP A 31 -3.21 2.09 15.16
N PRO A 32 -4.07 2.89 15.84
CA PRO A 32 -4.23 2.79 17.28
C PRO A 32 -4.54 1.34 17.69
N ALA A 33 -4.03 0.89 18.84
CA ALA A 33 -4.22 -0.49 19.30
C ALA A 33 -5.71 -0.88 19.45
N SER A 34 -6.58 0.10 19.66
CA SER A 34 -8.03 -0.08 19.74
C SER A 34 -8.72 -0.20 18.37
N LYS A 35 -8.05 0.17 17.28
CA LYS A 35 -8.62 0.14 15.93
C LYS A 35 -8.28 -1.18 15.26
N THR A 36 -9.19 -2.14 15.35
CA THR A 36 -9.06 -3.46 14.72
C THR A 36 -9.90 -3.60 13.47
N LEU A 37 -10.99 -2.83 13.32
CA LEU A 37 -11.76 -2.77 12.09
C LEU A 37 -11.22 -1.68 11.16
N LEU A 38 -10.74 -2.10 9.99
CA LEU A 38 -10.31 -1.23 8.91
C LEU A 38 -11.32 -1.29 7.77
N THR A 39 -11.77 -0.12 7.35
CA THR A 39 -12.69 0.01 6.21
C THR A 39 -11.92 0.33 4.94
N TYR A 40 -12.36 -0.23 3.82
CA TYR A 40 -11.76 0.09 2.52
C TYR A 40 -12.80 0.39 1.45
N ALA A 41 -12.42 1.23 0.49
CA ALA A 41 -13.25 1.57 -0.65
C ALA A 41 -12.41 1.60 -1.95
N PHE A 42 -13.09 1.39 -3.07
CA PHE A 42 -12.49 1.51 -4.39
C PHE A 42 -12.84 2.85 -5.00
N GLU A 43 -11.87 3.51 -5.62
CA GLU A 43 -12.17 4.66 -6.46
C GLU A 43 -13.00 4.25 -7.68
N ALA A 44 -13.78 5.20 -8.22
CA ALA A 44 -14.72 4.95 -9.31
C ALA A 44 -14.09 4.30 -10.54
N ASN A 45 -12.83 4.62 -10.85
CA ASN A 45 -12.12 4.11 -12.03
C ASN A 45 -11.34 2.82 -11.78
N THR A 46 -11.57 2.14 -10.65
CA THR A 46 -10.92 0.86 -10.36
C THR A 46 -11.30 -0.20 -11.39
N PRO A 47 -10.34 -0.86 -12.07
CA PRO A 47 -10.63 -1.94 -13.00
C PRO A 47 -11.41 -3.07 -12.32
N ALA A 48 -12.51 -3.51 -12.92
CA ALA A 48 -13.36 -4.58 -12.36
C ALA A 48 -12.58 -5.87 -12.07
N ALA A 49 -11.57 -6.18 -12.90
CA ALA A 49 -10.69 -7.33 -12.73
C ALA A 49 -9.84 -7.27 -11.44
N ALA A 50 -9.58 -6.07 -10.90
CA ALA A 50 -8.79 -5.87 -9.69
C ALA A 50 -9.59 -6.05 -8.40
N ILE A 51 -10.93 -5.93 -8.46
CA ILE A 51 -11.80 -6.00 -7.28
C ILE A 51 -11.65 -7.34 -6.56
N LYS A 52 -11.80 -8.47 -7.27
CA LYS A 52 -11.73 -9.81 -6.68
C LYS A 52 -10.36 -10.11 -6.04
N PRO A 53 -9.21 -9.83 -6.71
CA PRO A 53 -7.90 -9.95 -6.09
C PRO A 53 -7.72 -9.14 -4.81
N VAL A 54 -8.16 -7.88 -4.79
CA VAL A 54 -8.03 -7.02 -3.60
C VAL A 54 -8.87 -7.55 -2.44
N VAL A 55 -10.12 -7.94 -2.70
CA VAL A 55 -10.98 -8.56 -1.68
C VAL A 55 -10.32 -9.83 -1.11
N ARG A 56 -9.75 -10.68 -1.97
CA ARG A 56 -9.05 -11.89 -1.53
C ARG A 56 -7.82 -11.55 -0.66
N ALA A 57 -7.06 -10.53 -1.03
CA ALA A 57 -5.91 -10.10 -0.25
C ALA A 57 -6.34 -9.66 1.16
N PHE A 58 -7.41 -8.86 1.29
CA PHE A 58 -7.92 -8.47 2.60
C PHE A 58 -8.42 -9.65 3.42
N ASN A 59 -9.08 -10.65 2.82
CA ASN A 59 -9.48 -11.86 3.55
C ASN A 59 -8.27 -12.64 4.09
N ILE A 60 -7.16 -12.69 3.35
CA ILE A 60 -5.92 -13.34 3.82
C ILE A 60 -5.37 -12.58 5.03
N TRP A 61 -5.30 -11.24 4.96
CA TRP A 61 -4.83 -10.41 6.07
C TRP A 61 -5.75 -10.51 7.29
N ASP A 62 -7.06 -10.55 7.09
CA ASP A 62 -8.05 -10.78 8.14
C ASP A 62 -7.77 -12.08 8.89
N SER A 63 -7.57 -13.17 8.14
CA SER A 63 -7.28 -14.49 8.73
C SER A 63 -5.94 -14.62 9.46
N ALA A 64 -4.99 -13.73 9.17
CA ALA A 64 -3.61 -13.84 9.65
C ALA A 64 -3.25 -12.79 10.72
N THR A 65 -4.17 -11.88 11.05
CA THR A 65 -3.92 -10.77 11.97
C THR A 65 -5.11 -10.57 12.92
N HIS A 66 -5.02 -9.60 13.83
CA HIS A 66 -6.15 -9.18 14.66
C HIS A 66 -7.06 -8.17 13.94
N PHE A 67 -6.74 -7.78 12.70
CA PHE A 67 -7.50 -6.79 11.95
C PHE A 67 -8.64 -7.45 11.19
N ALA A 68 -9.80 -6.79 11.15
CA ALA A 68 -10.90 -7.14 10.26
C ALA A 68 -10.99 -6.10 9.14
N PHE A 69 -11.41 -6.54 7.94
CA PHE A 69 -11.51 -5.67 6.77
C PHE A 69 -12.93 -5.64 6.21
N SER A 70 -13.51 -4.44 6.09
CA SER A 70 -14.86 -4.27 5.55
C SER A 70 -14.90 -3.27 4.40
N ARG A 71 -15.58 -3.65 3.32
CA ARG A 71 -15.78 -2.76 2.17
C ARG A 71 -16.90 -1.77 2.48
N VAL A 72 -16.67 -0.48 2.24
CA VAL A 72 -17.68 0.58 2.34
C VAL A 72 -17.91 1.26 0.99
N GLN A 73 -19.08 1.90 0.84
CA GLN A 73 -19.41 2.68 -0.35
C GLN A 73 -18.94 4.13 -0.25
N ASN A 74 -18.93 4.71 0.95
CA ASN A 74 -18.47 6.07 1.16
C ASN A 74 -16.93 6.11 1.15
N ILE A 75 -16.34 6.43 0.00
CA ILE A 75 -14.89 6.54 -0.19
C ILE A 75 -14.28 7.57 0.77
N ALA A 76 -14.97 8.68 1.03
CA ALA A 76 -14.43 9.74 1.89
C ALA A 76 -14.28 9.30 3.36
N ALA A 77 -15.10 8.35 3.82
CA ALA A 77 -15.06 7.84 5.19
C ALA A 77 -14.21 6.56 5.35
N ALA A 78 -13.67 6.00 4.27
CA ALA A 78 -12.87 4.78 4.34
C ALA A 78 -11.48 5.03 4.93
N ASP A 79 -10.98 4.07 5.72
CA ASP A 79 -9.61 4.10 6.24
C ASP A 79 -8.56 3.88 5.14
N LEU A 80 -8.91 3.05 4.16
CA LEU A 80 -8.08 2.68 3.01
C LEU A 80 -8.85 2.96 1.70
N VAL A 81 -8.24 3.74 0.81
CA VAL A 81 -8.79 3.98 -0.54
C VAL A 81 -7.87 3.30 -1.55
N ILE A 82 -8.44 2.44 -2.38
CA ILE A 82 -7.73 1.74 -3.45
C ILE A 82 -8.03 2.43 -4.78
N GLY A 83 -6.99 2.97 -5.40
CA GLY A 83 -7.03 3.60 -6.73
C GLY A 83 -6.05 2.95 -7.71
N PHE A 84 -6.30 3.14 -9.00
CA PHE A 84 -5.45 2.65 -10.09
C PHE A 84 -5.11 3.81 -11.01
N HIS A 85 -3.83 4.17 -11.06
CA HIS A 85 -3.37 5.36 -11.77
C HIS A 85 -2.23 5.03 -12.73
N ARG A 86 -1.93 5.99 -13.61
CA ARG A 86 -0.85 5.89 -14.59
C ARG A 86 -0.11 7.21 -14.63
N ARG A 87 1.23 7.14 -14.73
CA ARG A 87 2.08 8.34 -14.84
C ARG A 87 1.76 9.34 -13.72
N ASN A 88 1.70 10.63 -14.04
CA ASN A 88 1.30 11.68 -13.12
C ASN A 88 -0.19 11.54 -12.75
N HIS A 89 -0.45 11.50 -11.45
CA HIS A 89 -1.79 11.36 -10.88
C HIS A 89 -2.04 12.31 -9.69
N GLY A 90 -1.31 13.43 -9.65
CA GLY A 90 -1.66 14.59 -8.82
C GLY A 90 -1.14 14.58 -7.39
N ASP A 91 -0.49 13.51 -6.95
CA ASP A 91 0.12 13.41 -5.61
C ASP A 91 1.61 13.78 -5.59
N GLY A 92 2.19 14.13 -6.74
CA GLY A 92 3.60 14.45 -6.91
C GLY A 92 4.53 13.23 -7.01
N LEU A 93 3.98 12.01 -7.02
CA LEU A 93 4.71 10.76 -7.12
C LEU A 93 4.24 9.98 -8.37
N PRO A 94 4.67 10.39 -9.58
CA PRO A 94 4.21 9.75 -10.80
C PRO A 94 4.75 8.31 -10.93
N PHE A 95 3.93 7.39 -11.46
CA PHE A 95 4.44 6.09 -11.90
C PHE A 95 5.39 6.25 -13.11
N ASP A 96 6.49 5.51 -13.09
CA ASP A 96 7.58 5.53 -14.08
C ASP A 96 7.36 4.58 -15.28
N GLY A 97 6.36 3.69 -15.21
CA GLY A 97 5.91 2.86 -16.34
C GLY A 97 6.30 1.38 -16.24
N PRO A 98 6.19 0.62 -17.34
CA PRO A 98 6.46 -0.82 -17.33
C PRO A 98 7.88 -1.15 -16.83
N GLY A 99 7.98 -2.06 -15.86
CA GLY A 99 9.26 -2.48 -15.27
C GLY A 99 9.75 -1.62 -14.10
N GLY A 100 9.06 -0.51 -13.79
CA GLY A 100 9.37 0.37 -12.68
C GLY A 100 8.57 0.10 -11.41
N VAL A 101 8.18 1.16 -10.69
CA VAL A 101 7.38 1.11 -9.46
C VAL A 101 5.98 0.58 -9.76
N LEU A 102 5.62 -0.52 -9.09
CA LEU A 102 4.35 -1.21 -9.34
C LEU A 102 3.19 -0.71 -8.47
N ALA A 103 3.49 -0.11 -7.31
CA ALA A 103 2.51 0.42 -6.38
C ALA A 103 3.18 1.42 -5.43
N GLN A 104 2.40 2.36 -4.94
CA GLN A 104 2.78 3.27 -3.87
C GLN A 104 1.67 3.38 -2.85
N VAL A 105 2.05 3.69 -1.61
CA VAL A 105 1.11 4.00 -0.53
C VAL A 105 1.40 5.43 -0.13
N VAL A 106 0.35 6.24 0.05
CA VAL A 106 0.46 7.62 0.51
C VAL A 106 -0.43 7.79 1.75
N PRO A 107 0.01 8.51 2.79
CA PRO A 107 -0.87 8.87 3.89
C PRO A 107 -2.05 9.67 3.36
N ARG A 108 -3.26 9.38 3.85
CA ARG A 108 -4.42 10.21 3.50
C ARG A 108 -4.14 11.61 4.03
N ARG A 109 -4.11 12.61 3.14
CA ARG A 109 -4.26 14.00 3.55
C ARG A 109 -5.66 14.13 4.16
N GLN A 110 -5.72 14.28 5.48
CA GLN A 110 -6.92 14.82 6.10
C GLN A 110 -6.94 16.32 5.78
N GLY A 111 -8.04 16.79 5.20
CA GLY A 111 -8.32 18.21 5.06
C GLY A 111 -8.96 18.73 6.35
#